data_AF-A0AAD4TFD6-F1
#
_entry.id   AF-A0AAD4TFD6-F1
#
_cell.length_a   1.000
_cell.length_b   1.000
_cell.length_c   1.000
_cell.angle_alpha   90.00
_cell.angle_beta   90.00
_cell.angle_gamma   90.00
#
_symmetry.space_group_name_H-M   'P 1'
#
loop_
_entity.id
_entity.type
_entity.pdbx_description
1 polymer ?
#
loop_
_entity_poly.entity_id
_entity_poly.type
_entity_poly.pdbx_seq_one_letter_code
_entity_poly.pdbx_strand_id
1 'polypeptide(L)'
;MTISEPELQIRKSVEMLYDSLKHGDNETVAKPLLTGESLDLEFKFEPRNITVIDDRVIVEGWEGNEAYWVHVWTVNVQDGLITQFREYFNTWITVRDLRMSKSVWGQIKQIKPTIWKSEPQEHLNRSLPGLVLAI
;
A
#
# COMPACT_ATOMS: atom_id res chain seq x y z
N MET A 1 12.83 -1.26 -15.72
CA MET A 1 12.58 0.11 -15.22
C MET A 1 13.40 0.23 -13.95
N THR A 2 14.39 1.11 -13.89
CA THR A 2 15.25 1.32 -12.71
C THR A 2 14.47 2.11 -11.66
N ILE A 3 14.34 1.56 -10.45
CA ILE A 3 13.73 2.23 -9.29
C ILE A 3 14.58 3.46 -8.94
N SER A 4 13.95 4.59 -8.64
CA SER A 4 14.67 5.80 -8.24
C SER A 4 15.20 5.67 -6.79
N GLU A 5 16.30 6.37 -6.47
CA GLU A 5 16.86 6.36 -5.10
C GLU A 5 15.83 6.76 -4.01
N PRO A 6 14.96 7.78 -4.21
CA PRO A 6 13.92 8.10 -3.24
C PRO A 6 12.91 6.97 -3.02
N GLU A 7 12.47 6.29 -4.08
CA GLU A 7 11.56 5.15 -3.99
C GLU A 7 12.22 3.98 -3.24
N LEU A 8 13.50 3.73 -3.49
CA LEU A 8 14.26 2.70 -2.79
C LEU A 8 14.38 3.00 -1.29
N GLN A 9 14.61 4.26 -0.92
CA GLN A 9 14.70 4.68 0.47
C GLN A 9 13.34 4.55 1.18
N ILE A 10 12.26 4.99 0.54
CA ILE A 10 10.90 4.86 1.08
C ILE A 10 10.54 3.38 1.29
N ARG A 11 10.83 2.53 0.29
CA ARG A 11 10.60 1.09 0.39
C ARG A 11 11.33 0.48 1.57
N LYS A 12 12.62 0.76 1.75
CA LYS A 12 13.42 0.26 2.88
C LYS A 12 12.86 0.73 4.23
N SER A 13 12.45 2.00 4.33
CA SER A 13 11.83 2.52 5.56
C SER A 13 10.54 1.79 5.92
N VAL A 14 9.71 1.47 4.93
CA VAL A 14 8.48 0.71 5.14
C VAL A 14 8.75 -0.76 5.48
N GLU A 15 9.73 -1.39 4.84
CA GLU A 15 10.18 -2.76 5.20
C GLU A 15 10.64 -2.81 6.67
N MET A 16 11.50 -1.87 7.09
CA MET A 16 11.94 -1.76 8.48
C MET A 16 10.77 -1.55 9.45
N LEU A 17 9.77 -0.75 9.07
CA LEU A 17 8.57 -0.53 9.89
C LEU A 17 7.84 -1.86 10.17
N TYR A 18 7.60 -2.67 9.15
CA TYR A 18 6.94 -3.98 9.33
C TYR A 18 7.80 -4.96 10.13
N ASP A 19 9.11 -4.98 9.89
CA ASP A 19 10.01 -5.84 10.66
C ASP A 19 10.00 -5.48 12.15
N SER A 20 10.00 -4.19 12.50
CA SER A 20 9.86 -3.75 13.89
C SER A 20 8.52 -4.14 14.51
N LEU A 21 7.42 -4.04 13.75
CA LEU A 21 6.07 -4.43 14.22
C LEU A 21 5.98 -5.94 14.51
N LYS A 22 6.68 -6.79 13.74
CA LYS A 22 6.70 -8.25 13.96
C LYS A 22 7.39 -8.69 15.25
N HIS A 23 8.42 -7.96 15.68
CA HIS A 23 9.26 -8.36 16.82
C HIS A 23 8.80 -7.76 18.15
N GLY A 24 7.68 -7.01 18.17
CA GLY A 24 7.14 -6.45 19.41
C GLY A 24 8.04 -5.40 20.07
N ASP A 25 8.97 -4.81 19.30
CA ASP A 25 9.85 -3.70 19.73
C ASP A 25 9.04 -2.40 19.81
N ASN A 26 8.13 -2.42 20.77
CA ASN A 26 7.08 -1.45 21.00
C ASN A 26 7.61 -0.16 21.65
N GLU A 27 8.93 -0.06 21.89
CA GLU A 27 9.60 1.16 22.34
C GLU A 27 10.06 2.07 21.19
N THR A 28 10.21 1.56 19.96
CA THR A 28 10.81 2.35 18.85
C THR A 28 9.81 2.72 17.74
N VAL A 29 8.64 2.09 17.65
CA VAL A 29 7.72 2.33 16.53
C VAL A 29 6.27 2.45 17.02
N ALA A 30 5.80 3.69 17.18
CA ALA A 30 4.38 4.06 17.20
C ALA A 30 3.45 3.32 18.18
N LYS A 31 3.77 3.30 19.48
CA LYS A 31 2.89 2.69 20.50
C LYS A 31 1.45 3.22 20.58
N PRO A 32 1.07 4.39 20.03
CA PRO A 32 -0.35 4.78 20.04
C PRO A 32 -0.92 5.39 18.74
N LEU A 33 -0.25 5.39 17.58
CA LEU A 33 -0.63 6.36 16.54
C LEU A 33 -2.02 6.17 15.88
N LEU A 34 -2.75 5.06 16.17
CA LEU A 34 -4.17 4.90 15.80
C LEU A 34 -5.08 4.37 16.96
N THR A 35 -4.55 4.35 18.20
CA THR A 35 -5.20 4.03 19.51
C THR A 35 -6.29 2.95 19.55
N GLY A 36 -5.99 1.79 20.12
CA GLY A 36 -7.02 0.91 20.66
C GLY A 36 -6.36 -0.27 21.34
N GLU A 37 -6.64 -0.48 22.62
CA GLU A 37 -5.94 -1.41 23.51
C GLU A 37 -5.69 -2.79 22.91
N SER A 38 -4.53 -3.37 23.23
CA SER A 38 -4.12 -4.69 22.75
C SER A 38 -5.10 -5.76 23.23
N LEU A 39 -6.00 -6.18 22.35
CA LEU A 39 -6.51 -7.52 22.39
C LEU A 39 -5.41 -8.42 21.84
N ASP A 40 -5.17 -9.56 22.50
CA ASP A 40 -4.28 -10.63 22.03
C ASP A 40 -4.72 -11.10 20.63
N LEU A 41 -4.32 -10.35 19.61
CA LEU A 41 -4.53 -10.66 18.22
C LEU A 41 -3.16 -11.00 17.67
N GLU A 42 -2.96 -12.30 17.45
CA GLU A 42 -1.79 -12.90 16.81
C GLU A 42 -1.63 -12.46 15.34
N PHE A 43 -2.37 -11.44 14.89
CA PHE A 43 -2.43 -10.98 13.51
C PHE A 43 -1.07 -10.39 13.08
N LYS A 44 -0.41 -11.04 12.12
CA LYS A 44 0.88 -10.64 11.58
C LYS A 44 0.72 -9.99 10.21
N PHE A 45 1.05 -8.71 10.14
CA PHE A 45 1.23 -8.01 8.87
C PHE A 45 2.57 -8.41 8.24
N GLU A 46 2.57 -9.49 7.46
CA GLU A 46 3.71 -9.89 6.65
C GLU A 46 3.61 -9.33 5.22
N PRO A 47 4.35 -8.27 4.87
CA PRO A 47 4.27 -7.68 3.54
C PRO A 47 4.78 -8.67 2.50
N ARG A 48 3.97 -8.89 1.45
CA ARG A 48 4.35 -9.73 0.30
C ARG A 48 4.83 -8.88 -0.87
N ASN A 49 4.19 -7.74 -1.09
CA ASN A 49 4.54 -6.82 -2.16
C ASN A 49 4.44 -5.38 -1.66
N ILE A 50 5.46 -4.59 -1.98
CA ILE A 50 5.56 -3.16 -1.67
C ILE A 50 5.79 -2.43 -2.99
N THR A 51 4.84 -1.59 -3.36
CA THR A 51 4.90 -0.77 -4.57
C THR A 51 4.84 0.71 -4.19
N VAL A 52 5.79 1.49 -4.69
CA VAL A 52 5.75 2.96 -4.60
C VAL A 52 5.20 3.52 -5.90
N ILE A 53 4.24 4.44 -5.81
CA ILE A 53 3.59 5.09 -6.95
C ILE A 53 3.39 6.56 -6.60
N ASP A 54 4.16 7.43 -7.25
CA ASP A 54 4.16 8.87 -6.96
C ASP A 54 4.38 9.14 -5.45
N ASP A 55 3.43 9.75 -4.76
CA ASP A 55 3.45 10.04 -3.32
C ASP A 55 2.82 8.93 -2.46
N ARG A 56 2.53 7.76 -3.05
CA ARG A 56 1.89 6.65 -2.36
C ARG A 56 2.80 5.45 -2.20
N VAL A 57 2.70 4.79 -1.05
CA VAL A 57 3.24 3.45 -0.83
C VAL A 57 2.07 2.49 -0.63
N ILE A 58 2.03 1.44 -1.45
CA ILE A 58 1.02 0.39 -1.39
C ILE A 58 1.71 -0.87 -0.93
N VAL A 59 1.21 -1.45 0.14
CA VAL A 59 1.70 -2.70 0.71
C VAL A 59 0.55 -3.67 0.78
N GLU A 60 0.72 -4.85 0.21
CA GLU A 60 -0.27 -5.92 0.30
C GLU A 60 0.35 -7.17 0.91
N GLY A 61 -0.48 -7.94 1.61
CA GLY A 61 -0.08 -9.17 2.25
C GLY A 61 -1.26 -10.01 2.67
N TRP A 62 -0.93 -11.14 3.29
CA TRP A 62 -1.87 -12.16 3.68
C TRP A 62 -1.52 -12.63 5.08
N GLU A 63 -2.55 -12.92 5.87
CA GLU A 63 -2.38 -13.73 7.07
C GLU A 63 -3.07 -15.08 6.84
N GLY A 64 -2.25 -16.13 6.77
CA GLY A 64 -2.70 -17.48 6.45
C GLY A 64 -3.57 -17.51 5.19
N ASN A 65 -4.69 -18.21 5.28
CA ASN A 65 -5.71 -18.26 4.23
C ASN A 65 -6.93 -17.37 4.54
N GLU A 66 -6.90 -16.65 5.66
CA GLU A 66 -8.09 -16.04 6.26
C GLU A 66 -8.24 -14.59 5.83
N ALA A 67 -7.16 -13.81 5.91
CA ALA A 67 -7.20 -12.38 5.68
C ALA A 67 -6.24 -11.95 4.56
N TYR A 68 -6.77 -11.16 3.63
CA TYR A 68 -5.98 -10.32 2.73
C TYR A 68 -6.03 -8.90 3.25
N TRP A 69 -4.93 -8.18 3.15
CA TRP A 69 -4.88 -6.79 3.57
C TRP A 69 -4.07 -5.95 2.57
N VAL A 70 -4.47 -4.68 2.45
CA VAL A 70 -3.75 -3.65 1.70
C VAL A 70 -3.65 -2.40 2.53
N HIS A 71 -2.43 -1.91 2.73
CA HIS A 71 -2.15 -0.62 3.34
C HIS A 71 -1.72 0.38 2.26
N VAL A 72 -2.37 1.53 2.23
CA VAL A 72 -2.05 2.64 1.34
C VAL A 72 -1.66 3.84 2.17
N TRP A 73 -0.39 4.20 2.07
CA TRP A 73 0.22 5.33 2.75
C TRP A 73 0.39 6.46 1.75
N THR A 74 0.05 7.68 2.13
CA THR A 74 0.45 8.88 1.40
C THR A 74 1.62 9.50 2.15
N VAL A 75 2.74 9.71 1.46
CA VAL A 75 3.99 10.21 2.01
C VAL A 75 4.35 11.49 1.28
N ASN A 76 4.56 12.58 2.02
CA ASN A 76 5.10 13.79 1.43
C ASN A 76 6.56 13.54 1.03
N VAL A 77 6.85 13.64 -0.27
CA VAL A 77 8.17 13.35 -0.85
C VAL A 77 9.25 14.34 -0.39
N GLN A 78 8.85 15.53 0.10
CA GLN A 78 9.79 16.58 0.51
C GLN A 78 10.40 16.34 1.90
N ASP A 79 9.59 15.87 2.85
CA ASP A 79 9.97 15.69 4.26
C ASP A 79 9.85 14.25 4.75
N GLY A 80 9.30 13.34 3.93
CA GLY A 80 9.08 11.94 4.26
C GLY A 80 7.92 11.69 5.23
N LEU A 81 7.11 12.70 5.54
CA LEU A 81 6.01 12.56 6.50
C LEU A 81 4.83 11.80 5.91
N ILE A 82 4.31 10.83 6.66
CA ILE A 82 3.05 10.15 6.34
C ILE A 82 1.91 11.12 6.64
N THR A 83 1.15 11.49 5.61
CA THR A 83 0.01 12.41 5.71
C THR A 83 -1.33 11.69 5.71
N GLN A 84 -1.37 10.44 5.24
CA GLN A 84 -2.57 9.61 5.24
C GLN A 84 -2.20 8.13 5.34
N PHE A 85 -3.02 7.37 6.08
CA PHE A 85 -3.00 5.92 6.12
C PHE A 85 -4.40 5.39 5.82
N ARG A 86 -4.50 4.38 4.95
CA ARG A 86 -5.75 3.65 4.66
C ARG A 86 -5.47 2.16 4.68
N GLU A 87 -6.35 1.44 5.36
CA GLU A 87 -6.29 -0.01 5.50
C GLU A 87 -7.54 -0.64 4.88
N TYR A 88 -7.32 -1.70 4.11
CA TYR A 88 -8.38 -2.45 3.44
C TYR A 88 -8.19 -3.94 3.71
N PHE A 89 -9.15 -4.55 4.40
CA PHE A 89 -9.21 -6.00 4.56
C PHE A 89 -10.12 -6.64 3.53
N ASN A 90 -9.73 -7.82 3.05
CA ASN A 90 -10.52 -8.69 2.19
C ASN A 90 -11.17 -7.93 1.01
N THR A 91 -10.42 -7.01 0.39
CA THR A 91 -10.88 -6.13 -0.69
C THR A 91 -9.79 -6.00 -1.75
N TRP A 92 -10.10 -6.35 -3.01
CA TRP A 92 -9.18 -6.15 -4.12
C TRP A 92 -9.06 -4.67 -4.47
N ILE A 93 -7.83 -4.16 -4.53
CA ILE A 93 -7.55 -2.77 -4.87
C ILE A 93 -7.06 -2.69 -6.32
N THR A 94 -7.60 -1.73 -7.08
CA THR A 94 -7.10 -1.36 -8.40
C THR A 94 -6.77 0.12 -8.38
N VAL A 95 -5.53 0.48 -8.71
CA VAL A 95 -5.13 1.88 -8.82
C VAL A 95 -5.18 2.32 -10.26
N ARG A 96 -5.83 3.46 -10.50
CA ARG A 96 -5.91 4.10 -11.81
C ARG A 96 -5.35 5.50 -11.75
N ASP A 97 -4.51 5.82 -12.72
CA ASP A 97 -4.06 7.18 -12.98
C ASP A 97 -5.15 7.92 -13.77
N LEU A 98 -5.84 8.87 -13.12
CA LEU A 98 -6.90 9.66 -13.75
C LEU A 98 -6.41 11.03 -14.23
N ARG A 99 -5.10 11.31 -14.14
CA ARG A 99 -4.53 12.58 -14.61
C ARG A 99 -4.69 12.66 -16.12
N MET A 100 -5.42 13.67 -16.60
CA MET A 100 -5.63 13.86 -18.03
C MET A 100 -4.34 14.33 -18.70
N SER A 101 -3.79 13.56 -19.64
CA SER A 101 -2.77 14.08 -20.56
C SER A 101 -3.47 14.88 -21.66
N LYS A 102 -3.26 16.20 -21.71
CA LYS A 102 -3.63 16.99 -22.89
C LYS A 102 -2.70 16.58 -24.03
N SER A 103 -3.24 16.03 -25.12
CA SER A 103 -2.45 15.90 -26.34
C SER A 103 -2.28 17.28 -26.98
N VAL A 104 -1.15 17.49 -27.67
CA VAL A 104 -0.77 18.74 -28.38
C VAL A 104 -1.81 19.15 -29.45
N TRP A 105 -2.71 18.25 -29.83
CA TRP A 105 -3.66 18.43 -30.94
C TRP A 105 -5.14 18.53 -30.52
N GLY A 106 -5.43 18.84 -29.25
CA GLY A 106 -6.81 19.09 -28.79
C GLY A 106 -7.70 17.85 -28.67
N GLN A 107 -7.19 16.65 -28.97
CA GLN A 107 -7.85 15.41 -28.64
C GLN A 107 -7.54 15.04 -27.18
N ILE A 108 -8.58 14.94 -26.35
CA ILE A 108 -8.45 14.31 -25.03
C ILE A 108 -8.20 12.81 -25.29
N LYS A 109 -6.93 12.41 -25.34
CA LYS A 109 -6.59 11.00 -25.18
C LYS A 109 -6.77 10.70 -23.69
N GLN A 110 -7.97 10.22 -23.34
CA GLN A 110 -8.10 9.36 -22.18
C GLN A 110 -7.20 8.14 -22.38
N ILE A 111 -6.88 7.47 -21.27
CA ILE A 111 -6.08 6.25 -21.14
C ILE A 111 -4.65 6.55 -20.66
N LYS A 112 -4.53 6.69 -19.34
CA LYS A 112 -3.49 5.93 -18.63
C LYS A 112 -4.12 4.77 -17.86
N PRO A 113 -3.40 3.64 -17.77
CA PRO A 113 -3.95 2.33 -17.49
C PRO A 113 -4.17 2.16 -15.99
N THR A 114 -4.80 1.05 -15.61
CA THR A 114 -4.54 0.46 -14.29
C THR A 114 -3.02 0.38 -14.09
N ILE A 115 -2.49 1.18 -13.16
CA ILE A 115 -1.05 1.27 -12.89
C ILE A 115 -0.60 0.28 -11.83
N TRP A 116 -1.56 -0.20 -11.03
CA TRP A 116 -1.34 -1.24 -10.05
C TRP A 116 -2.66 -1.95 -9.78
N LYS A 117 -2.57 -3.24 -9.48
CA LYS A 117 -3.71 -4.04 -9.03
C LYS A 117 -3.22 -5.01 -7.98
N SER A 118 -4.10 -5.35 -7.05
CA SER A 118 -3.86 -6.42 -6.09
C SER A 118 -3.50 -7.72 -6.78
N GLU A 119 -2.56 -8.44 -6.18
CA GLU A 119 -2.15 -9.76 -6.64
C GLU A 119 -2.97 -10.84 -5.92
N PRO A 120 -3.85 -11.57 -6.62
CA PRO A 120 -4.56 -12.68 -6.01
C PRO A 120 -3.56 -13.80 -5.68
N GLN A 121 -3.64 -14.35 -4.48
CA GLN A 121 -2.88 -15.55 -4.15
C GLN A 121 -3.46 -16.72 -4.95
N GLU A 122 -2.67 -17.33 -5.83
CA GLU A 122 -3.10 -18.35 -6.82
C GLU A 122 -3.87 -19.53 -6.22
N HIS A 123 -3.72 -19.79 -4.92
CA HIS A 123 -4.35 -20.90 -4.21
C HIS A 123 -5.66 -20.54 -3.51
N LEU A 124 -6.01 -19.26 -3.42
CA LEU A 124 -7.22 -18.81 -2.75
C LEU A 124 -8.32 -18.61 -3.78
N ASN A 125 -9.14 -19.66 -3.95
CA ASN A 125 -10.38 -19.64 -4.73
C ASN A 125 -11.47 -18.79 -4.04
N ARG A 126 -11.18 -17.50 -3.80
CA ARG A 126 -12.08 -16.59 -3.11
C ARG A 126 -12.34 -15.33 -3.92
N SER A 127 -13.60 -14.93 -3.96
CA SER A 127 -14.01 -13.65 -4.54
C SER A 127 -14.04 -12.61 -3.43
N LEU A 128 -13.38 -11.47 -3.64
CA LEU A 128 -13.40 -10.32 -2.75
C LEU A 128 -14.05 -9.14 -3.47
N PRO A 129 -14.73 -8.22 -2.75
CA PRO A 129 -15.16 -6.95 -3.33
C PRO A 129 -13.97 -6.20 -3.94
N GLY A 130 -14.20 -5.51 -5.06
CA GLY A 130 -13.22 -4.68 -5.72
C GLY A 130 -13.43 -3.19 -5.40
N LEU A 131 -12.34 -2.47 -5.15
CA LEU A 131 -12.32 -1.02 -4.96
C LEU A 131 -11.29 -0.39 -5.91
N VAL A 132 -11.67 0.73 -6.54
CA VAL A 132 -10.78 1.51 -7.40
C VAL A 132 -10.28 2.73 -6.63
N LEU A 133 -8.96 2.88 -6.55
CA LEU A 133 -8.32 4.08 -6.03
C LEU A 133 -7.83 4.93 -7.20
N ALA A 134 -8.31 6.17 -7.26
CA ALA A 134 -7.78 7.16 -8.16
C ALA A 134 -6.51 7.81 -7.57
N ILE A 135 -5.53 8.02 -8.44
CA ILE A 135 -4.44 8.98 -8.24
C ILE A 135 -4.52 10.08 -9.30
#